data_AF-A0A0F4XJR4-F1
#
_entry.id   AF-A0A0F4XJR4-F1
#
_cell.length_a   1.000
_cell.length_b   1.000
_cell.length_c   1.000
_cell.angle_alpha   90.00
_cell.angle_beta   90.00
_cell.angle_gamma   90.00
#
_symmetry.space_group_name_H-M   'P 1'
#
loop_
_entity.id
_entity.type
_entity.pdbx_description
1 polymer ?
#
loop_
_entity_poly.entity_id
_entity_poly.type
_entity_poly.pdbx_seq_one_letter_code
_entity_poly.pdbx_strand_id
1 'polypeptide(L)'
;MRQDWVVWLGCVLLLCAGAVWGTVPIGTDFFKVNDIHDLFEIFSSIATVLAVGLALIGVNAWRQQVSAEADHALAQRIAVAALKYKETSRTAFGDAQFAVTQFAVGVEGLPEGLLDSVVLPMEQRLQRAQDSKAEFKAVLLECRAIWGDEFSNKYEGLLNLTDDFYACLRLFFHWVRMDKEGKAANVYTRSLQRYYDQFEEKEWLMRTAAQLTEFDHLTEQADIELKNKLLRSS
;
A
#
# COMPACT_ATOMS: atom_id res chain seq x y z
N MET A 1 -28.76 -6.64 -11.28
CA MET A 1 -29.85 -5.64 -11.29
C MET A 1 -29.61 -4.46 -12.24
N ARG A 2 -28.46 -3.75 -12.24
CA ARG A 2 -28.22 -2.65 -13.23
C ARG A 2 -28.02 -3.13 -14.68
N GLN A 3 -27.43 -4.32 -14.88
CA GLN A 3 -27.18 -4.88 -16.21
C GLN A 3 -28.48 -5.26 -16.93
N ASP A 4 -29.47 -5.75 -16.20
CA ASP A 4 -30.75 -6.21 -16.76
C ASP A 4 -31.62 -5.07 -17.28
N TRP A 5 -31.46 -3.87 -16.71
CA TRP A 5 -32.22 -2.68 -17.11
C TRP A 5 -31.83 -2.17 -18.51
N VAL A 6 -30.55 -2.25 -18.86
CA VAL A 6 -30.06 -1.84 -20.20
C VAL A 6 -30.60 -2.80 -21.27
N VAL A 7 -30.65 -4.10 -20.97
CA VAL A 7 -31.20 -5.12 -21.88
C VAL A 7 -32.70 -4.90 -22.07
N TRP A 8 -33.45 -4.67 -20.98
CA TRP A 8 -34.88 -4.37 -21.06
C TRP A 8 -35.20 -3.10 -21.84
N LEU A 9 -34.45 -2.02 -21.59
CA LEU A 9 -34.61 -0.76 -22.32
C LEU A 9 -34.32 -0.95 -23.81
N GLY A 10 -33.27 -1.72 -24.15
CA GLY A 10 -32.94 -2.07 -25.53
C GLY A 10 -34.04 -2.87 -26.22
N CYS A 11 -34.60 -3.88 -25.55
CA CYS A 11 -35.72 -4.67 -26.07
C CYS A 11 -36.97 -3.81 -26.28
N VAL A 12 -37.32 -2.93 -25.33
CA VAL A 12 -38.47 -2.03 -25.46
C VAL A 12 -38.29 -1.06 -26.63
N LEU A 13 -37.10 -0.47 -26.79
CA LEU A 13 -36.80 0.42 -27.91
C LEU A 13 -36.87 -0.30 -29.26
N LEU A 14 -36.36 -1.52 -29.36
CA LEU A 14 -36.48 -2.35 -30.56
C LEU A 14 -37.93 -2.68 -30.91
N LEU A 15 -38.75 -2.97 -29.90
CA LEU A 15 -40.17 -3.29 -30.06
C LEU A 15 -40.96 -2.05 -30.48
N CYS A 16 -40.69 -0.89 -29.88
CA CYS A 16 -41.25 0.39 -30.31
C CYS A 16 -40.83 0.77 -31.73
N ALA A 17 -39.55 0.58 -32.09
CA ALA A 17 -39.07 0.81 -33.45
C ALA A 17 -39.78 -0.09 -34.46
N GLY A 18 -39.93 -1.39 -34.15
CA GLY A 18 -40.66 -2.35 -34.98
C GLY A 18 -42.15 -2.01 -35.08
N ALA A 19 -42.78 -1.53 -34.00
CA ALA A 19 -44.18 -1.12 -33.99
C ALA A 19 -44.41 0.12 -34.86
N VAL A 20 -43.55 1.14 -34.75
CA VAL A 20 -43.59 2.33 -35.60
C VAL A 20 -43.38 1.94 -37.06
N TRP A 21 -42.38 1.09 -37.36
CA TRP A 21 -42.11 0.64 -38.72
C TRP A 21 -43.27 -0.17 -39.33
N GLY A 22 -43.94 -1.00 -38.53
CA GLY A 22 -45.09 -1.79 -38.95
C GLY A 22 -46.34 -0.95 -39.26
N THR A 23 -46.42 0.28 -38.73
CA THR A 23 -47.51 1.22 -39.02
C THR A 23 -47.27 2.09 -40.25
N VAL A 24 -46.06 2.09 -40.83
CA VAL A 24 -45.77 2.83 -42.07
C VAL A 24 -46.34 2.05 -43.26
N PRO A 25 -47.31 2.59 -44.02
CA PRO A 25 -47.80 1.93 -45.21
C PRO A 25 -46.66 1.86 -46.24
N ILE A 26 -46.16 0.64 -46.50
CA ILE A 26 -45.09 0.39 -47.48
C ILE A 26 -45.68 0.57 -48.89
N GLY A 27 -45.76 1.82 -49.32
CA GLY A 27 -45.80 2.13 -50.75
C GLY A 27 -44.44 1.81 -51.37
N THR A 28 -44.42 1.26 -52.58
CA THR A 28 -43.22 0.83 -53.32
C THR A 28 -42.22 1.96 -53.63
N ASP A 29 -42.46 3.18 -53.17
CA ASP A 29 -41.61 4.36 -53.36
C ASP A 29 -40.77 4.75 -52.13
N PHE A 30 -40.81 4.00 -51.01
CA PHE A 30 -40.07 4.37 -49.78
C PHE A 30 -38.53 4.38 -49.94
N PHE A 31 -37.99 3.60 -50.88
CA PHE A 31 -36.55 3.62 -51.25
C PHE A 31 -36.27 4.48 -52.49
N LYS A 32 -37.29 5.13 -53.05
CA LYS A 32 -37.14 6.03 -54.18
C LYS A 32 -36.76 7.40 -53.62
N VAL A 33 -35.47 7.59 -53.43
CA VAL A 33 -34.89 8.86 -53.01
C VAL A 33 -35.22 9.88 -54.10
N ASN A 34 -36.23 10.72 -53.87
CA ASN A 34 -36.63 11.77 -54.81
C ASN A 34 -35.69 12.98 -54.72
N ASP A 35 -34.98 13.14 -53.61
CA ASP A 35 -34.09 14.28 -53.35
C ASP A 35 -32.84 13.86 -52.58
N ILE A 36 -31.68 14.46 -52.90
CA ILE A 36 -30.39 14.17 -52.23
C ILE A 36 -30.46 14.44 -50.71
N HIS A 37 -31.37 15.32 -50.30
CA HIS A 37 -31.61 15.72 -48.91
C HIS A 37 -32.03 14.55 -48.01
N ASP A 38 -32.98 13.71 -48.42
CA ASP A 38 -33.48 12.58 -47.63
C ASP A 38 -32.37 11.53 -47.38
N LEU A 39 -31.47 11.38 -48.35
CA LEU A 39 -30.32 10.49 -48.27
C LEU A 39 -29.34 10.98 -47.18
N PHE A 40 -29.14 12.29 -47.05
CA PHE A 40 -28.34 12.90 -45.97
C PHE A 40 -29.00 12.75 -44.61
N GLU A 41 -30.33 12.85 -44.49
CA GLU A 41 -31.02 12.67 -43.21
C GLU A 41 -30.85 11.24 -42.67
N ILE A 42 -30.96 10.22 -43.53
CA ILE A 42 -30.74 8.82 -43.18
C ILE A 42 -29.28 8.61 -42.73
N PHE A 43 -28.30 9.12 -43.48
CA PHE A 43 -26.90 9.03 -43.09
C PHE A 43 -26.59 9.76 -41.79
N SER A 44 -27.19 10.94 -41.56
CA SER A 44 -27.01 11.69 -40.31
C SER A 44 -27.57 10.93 -39.10
N SER A 45 -28.70 10.26 -39.28
CA SER A 45 -29.34 9.45 -38.22
C SER A 45 -28.47 8.24 -37.85
N ILE A 46 -27.92 7.53 -38.86
CA ILE A 46 -26.97 6.43 -38.64
C ILE A 46 -25.70 6.93 -37.94
N ALA A 47 -25.14 8.06 -38.39
CA ALA A 47 -23.97 8.66 -37.76
C ALA A 47 -24.22 9.02 -36.30
N THR A 48 -25.42 9.49 -35.95
CA THR A 48 -25.79 9.84 -34.57
C THR A 48 -25.85 8.60 -33.68
N VAL A 49 -26.42 7.49 -34.16
CA VAL A 49 -26.44 6.21 -33.43
C VAL A 49 -25.02 5.68 -33.20
N LEU A 50 -24.16 5.73 -34.22
CA LEU A 50 -22.75 5.34 -34.10
C LEU A 50 -22.00 6.24 -33.11
N ALA A 51 -22.24 7.56 -33.14
CA ALA A 51 -21.64 8.50 -32.21
C ALA A 51 -22.04 8.21 -30.75
N VAL A 52 -23.32 7.90 -30.49
CA VAL A 52 -23.78 7.50 -29.15
C VAL A 52 -23.14 6.17 -28.71
N GLY A 53 -23.03 5.20 -29.62
CA GLY A 53 -22.35 3.93 -29.34
C GLY A 53 -20.87 4.12 -28.95
N LEU A 54 -20.13 4.91 -29.72
CA LEU A 54 -18.75 5.27 -29.42
C LEU A 54 -18.62 6.06 -28.10
N ALA A 55 -19.57 6.95 -27.81
CA ALA A 55 -19.59 7.70 -26.55
C ALA A 55 -19.78 6.78 -25.34
N LEU A 56 -20.67 5.79 -25.41
CA LEU A 56 -20.87 4.82 -24.33
C LEU A 56 -19.61 3.96 -24.08
N ILE A 57 -18.97 3.49 -25.16
CA ILE A 57 -17.70 2.75 -25.07
C ILE A 57 -16.61 3.66 -24.48
N GLY A 58 -16.53 4.90 -24.93
CA GLY A 58 -15.58 5.90 -24.44
C GLY A 58 -15.74 6.19 -22.95
N VAL A 59 -16.97 6.34 -22.45
CA VAL A 59 -17.24 6.55 -21.02
C VAL A 59 -16.84 5.33 -20.18
N ASN A 60 -17.11 4.12 -20.66
CA ASN A 60 -16.73 2.91 -19.93
C ASN A 60 -15.20 2.72 -19.89
N ALA A 61 -14.53 2.94 -21.04
CA ALA A 61 -13.08 2.93 -21.13
C ALA A 61 -12.44 3.99 -20.24
N TRP A 62 -13.00 5.21 -20.22
CA TRP A 62 -12.53 6.29 -19.36
C TRP A 62 -12.65 5.95 -17.87
N ARG A 63 -13.78 5.37 -17.43
CA ARG A 63 -13.93 4.92 -16.05
C ARG A 63 -12.92 3.86 -15.67
N GLN A 64 -12.65 2.91 -16.57
CA GLN A 64 -11.66 1.86 -16.35
C GLN A 64 -10.24 2.44 -16.28
N GLN A 65 -9.91 3.40 -17.15
CA GLN A 65 -8.63 4.11 -17.14
C GLN A 65 -8.43 4.88 -15.83
N VAL A 66 -9.43 5.64 -15.37
CA VAL A 66 -9.35 6.39 -14.11
C VAL A 66 -9.15 5.46 -12.92
N SER A 67 -9.85 4.32 -12.89
CA SER A 67 -9.65 3.31 -11.84
C SER A 67 -8.24 2.71 -11.88
N ALA A 68 -7.73 2.37 -13.06
CA ALA A 68 -6.39 1.82 -13.25
C ALA A 68 -5.30 2.83 -12.86
N GLU A 69 -5.49 4.11 -13.19
CA GLU A 69 -4.58 5.19 -12.81
C GLU A 69 -4.54 5.39 -11.29
N ALA A 70 -5.70 5.38 -10.63
CA ALA A 70 -5.79 5.47 -9.18
C ALA A 70 -5.10 4.27 -8.48
N ASP A 71 -5.32 3.06 -8.98
CA ASP A 71 -4.65 1.84 -8.49
C ASP A 71 -3.13 1.91 -8.69
N HIS A 72 -2.68 2.38 -9.85
CA HIS A 72 -1.25 2.54 -10.13
C HIS A 72 -0.60 3.57 -9.21
N ALA A 73 -1.25 4.73 -9.02
CA ALA A 73 -0.77 5.77 -8.11
C ALA A 73 -0.67 5.26 -6.67
N LEU A 74 -1.65 4.47 -6.21
CA LEU A 74 -1.59 3.83 -4.89
C LEU A 74 -0.44 2.81 -4.80
N ALA A 75 -0.24 1.99 -5.82
CA ALA A 75 0.85 1.02 -5.91
C ALA A 75 2.23 1.69 -5.84
N GLN A 76 2.43 2.80 -6.54
CA GLN A 76 3.67 3.57 -6.45
C GLN A 76 3.87 4.15 -5.05
N ARG A 77 2.82 4.75 -4.45
CA ARG A 77 2.89 5.34 -3.11
C ARG A 77 3.25 4.30 -2.04
N ILE A 78 2.62 3.13 -2.06
CA ILE A 78 2.95 2.07 -1.10
C ILE A 78 4.34 1.49 -1.35
N ALA A 79 4.80 1.37 -2.60
CA ALA A 79 6.16 0.90 -2.89
C ALA A 79 7.22 1.80 -2.27
N VAL A 80 7.08 3.12 -2.43
CA VAL A 80 7.99 4.12 -1.85
C VAL A 80 7.91 4.09 -0.32
N ALA A 81 6.70 4.05 0.25
CA ALA A 81 6.50 4.04 1.69
C ALA A 81 7.04 2.75 2.34
N ALA A 82 6.84 1.59 1.71
CA ALA A 82 7.35 0.30 2.16
C ALA A 82 8.88 0.27 2.14
N LEU A 83 9.52 0.75 1.07
CA LEU A 83 10.98 0.82 0.98
C LEU A 83 11.56 1.73 2.06
N LYS A 84 10.98 2.92 2.24
CA LYS A 84 11.39 3.87 3.30
C LYS A 84 11.23 3.24 4.69
N TYR A 85 10.13 2.54 4.93
CA TYR A 85 9.88 1.89 6.21
C TYR A 85 10.83 0.72 6.47
N LYS A 86 11.14 -0.12 5.46
CA LYS A 86 12.15 -1.18 5.55
C LYS A 86 13.53 -0.62 5.96
N GLU A 87 13.97 0.46 5.32
CA GLU A 87 15.27 1.06 5.64
C GLU A 87 15.30 1.66 7.06
N THR A 88 14.18 2.28 7.45
CA THR A 88 13.98 2.77 8.83
C THR A 88 14.05 1.61 9.84
N SER A 89 13.45 0.46 9.51
CA SER A 89 13.41 -0.73 10.35
C SER A 89 14.79 -1.37 10.50
N ARG A 90 15.59 -1.40 9.42
CA ARG A 90 17.00 -1.84 9.45
C ARG A 90 17.87 -0.94 10.33
N THR A 91 17.62 0.36 10.28
CA THR A 91 18.31 1.33 11.16
C THR A 91 17.94 1.07 12.62
N ALA A 92 16.66 0.87 12.91
CA ALA A 92 16.16 0.56 14.26
C ALA A 92 16.74 -0.75 14.81
N PHE A 93 16.90 -1.77 13.94
CA PHE A 93 17.58 -3.01 14.29
C PHE A 93 19.03 -2.79 14.69
N GLY A 94 19.80 -2.02 13.91
CA GLY A 94 21.19 -1.70 14.26
C GLY A 94 21.31 -0.94 15.60
N ASP A 95 20.40 -0.01 15.84
CA ASP A 95 20.32 0.71 17.11
C ASP A 95 19.94 -0.24 18.27
N ALA A 96 18.99 -1.16 18.07
CA ALA A 96 18.59 -2.14 19.08
C ALA A 96 19.71 -3.14 19.38
N GLN A 97 20.42 -3.62 18.35
CA GLN A 97 21.59 -4.48 18.47
C GLN A 97 22.69 -3.80 19.31
N PHE A 98 22.95 -2.53 19.03
CA PHE A 98 23.88 -1.73 19.84
C PHE A 98 23.42 -1.67 21.30
N ALA A 99 22.15 -1.34 21.54
CA ALA A 99 21.58 -1.23 22.88
C ALA A 99 21.73 -2.52 23.71
N VAL A 100 21.37 -3.68 23.15
CA VAL A 100 21.48 -4.97 23.88
C VAL A 100 22.94 -5.37 24.12
N THR A 101 23.83 -5.08 23.17
CA THR A 101 25.27 -5.38 23.32
C THR A 101 25.90 -4.53 24.41
N GLN A 102 25.61 -3.23 24.43
CA GLN A 102 26.12 -2.33 25.47
C GLN A 102 25.53 -2.61 26.84
N PHE A 103 24.27 -3.06 26.90
CA PHE A 103 23.67 -3.55 28.14
C PHE A 103 24.47 -4.73 28.71
N ALA A 104 24.83 -5.72 27.88
CA ALA A 104 25.54 -6.92 28.33
C ALA A 104 26.99 -6.67 28.73
N VAL A 105 27.72 -5.80 28.01
CA VAL A 105 29.12 -5.45 28.32
C VAL A 105 29.23 -4.50 29.52
N GLY A 106 28.16 -3.74 29.79
CA GLY A 106 28.13 -2.74 30.84
C GLY A 106 28.57 -1.37 30.35
N VAL A 107 27.77 -0.35 30.69
CA VAL A 107 27.99 1.06 30.30
C VAL A 107 29.22 1.68 30.96
N GLU A 108 29.68 1.11 32.08
CA GLU A 108 30.83 1.61 32.86
C GLU A 108 32.15 1.53 32.10
N GLY A 109 32.22 0.71 31.04
CA GLY A 109 33.37 0.63 30.14
C GLY A 109 33.38 1.67 29.02
N LEU A 110 32.34 2.50 28.90
CA LEU A 110 32.25 3.51 27.84
C LEU A 110 32.94 4.82 28.26
N PRO A 111 33.69 5.49 27.34
CA PRO A 111 34.23 6.82 27.59
C PRO A 111 33.16 7.81 28.05
N GLU A 112 33.52 8.66 29.00
CA GLU A 112 32.65 9.71 29.53
C GLU A 112 32.14 10.60 28.38
N GLY A 113 30.81 10.79 28.31
CA GLY A 113 30.14 11.54 27.22
C GLY A 113 29.93 10.77 25.91
N LEU A 114 30.54 9.59 25.70
CA LEU A 114 30.26 8.77 24.52
C LEU A 114 28.80 8.33 24.50
N LEU A 115 28.27 7.99 25.66
CA LEU A 115 26.90 7.55 25.79
C LEU A 115 25.91 8.67 25.42
N ASP A 116 26.15 9.91 25.85
CA ASP A 116 25.32 11.05 25.41
C ASP A 116 25.45 11.33 23.91
N SER A 117 26.66 11.18 23.37
CA SER A 117 26.93 11.36 21.93
C SER A 117 26.25 10.32 21.03
N VAL A 118 25.90 9.14 21.57
CA VAL A 118 25.27 8.04 20.84
C VAL A 118 23.76 7.97 21.11
N VAL A 119 23.35 8.10 22.38
CA VAL A 119 21.95 8.00 22.79
C VAL A 119 21.11 9.12 22.19
N LEU A 120 21.58 10.38 22.22
CA LEU A 120 20.79 11.50 21.71
C LEU A 120 20.47 11.36 20.20
N PRO A 121 21.42 11.02 19.32
CA PRO A 121 21.09 10.70 17.93
C PRO A 121 20.17 9.50 17.76
N MET A 122 20.30 8.45 18.58
CA MET A 122 19.40 7.28 18.52
C MET A 122 17.96 7.66 18.88
N GLU A 123 17.75 8.52 19.87
CA GLU A 123 16.42 9.03 20.22
C GLU A 123 15.80 9.86 19.08
N GLN A 124 16.60 10.72 18.44
CA GLN A 124 16.15 11.47 17.28
C GLN A 124 15.78 10.55 16.10
N ARG A 125 16.57 9.49 15.86
CA ARG A 125 16.26 8.47 14.86
C ARG A 125 14.98 7.73 15.21
N LEU A 126 14.80 7.33 16.47
CA LEU A 126 13.58 6.67 16.95
C LEU A 126 12.34 7.54 16.73
N GLN A 127 12.44 8.85 16.99
CA GLN A 127 11.31 9.77 16.74
C GLN A 127 10.97 9.84 15.25
N ARG A 128 11.96 10.07 14.39
CA ARG A 128 11.76 10.07 12.92
C ARG A 128 11.22 8.73 12.42
N ALA A 129 11.63 7.64 13.05
CA ALA A 129 11.18 6.30 12.71
C ALA A 129 9.69 6.09 13.05
N GLN A 130 9.21 6.68 14.14
CA GLN A 130 7.78 6.71 14.46
C GLN A 130 6.96 7.52 13.46
N ASP A 131 7.48 8.65 13.00
CA ASP A 131 6.83 9.45 11.95
C ASP A 131 6.75 8.67 10.64
N SER A 132 7.86 8.02 10.23
CA SER A 132 7.92 7.11 9.07
C SER A 132 6.92 5.95 9.19
N LYS A 133 6.77 5.38 10.39
CA LYS A 133 5.77 4.34 10.67
C LYS A 133 4.34 4.86 10.51
N ALA A 134 4.05 6.07 11.00
CA ALA A 134 2.73 6.67 10.89
C ALA A 134 2.36 6.94 9.42
N GLU A 135 3.29 7.49 8.64
CA GLU A 135 3.14 7.66 7.18
C GLU A 135 2.87 6.32 6.48
N PHE A 136 3.67 5.29 6.79
CA PHE A 136 3.50 3.97 6.19
C PHE A 136 2.14 3.34 6.54
N LYS A 137 1.71 3.43 7.81
CA LYS A 137 0.39 2.96 8.25
C LYS A 137 -0.76 3.72 7.58
N ALA A 138 -0.61 5.02 7.32
CA ALA A 138 -1.62 5.78 6.61
C ALA A 138 -1.81 5.24 5.18
N VAL A 139 -0.73 4.98 4.45
CA VAL A 139 -0.82 4.37 3.10
C VAL A 139 -1.37 2.95 3.17
N LEU A 140 -1.01 2.14 4.17
CA LEU A 140 -1.60 0.81 4.35
C LEU A 140 -3.10 0.82 4.64
N LEU A 141 -3.62 1.86 5.31
CA LEU A 141 -5.06 2.03 5.52
C LEU A 141 -5.77 2.37 4.20
N GLU A 142 -5.15 3.18 3.33
CA GLU A 142 -5.67 3.42 1.98
C GLU A 142 -5.67 2.12 1.15
N CYS A 143 -4.56 1.36 1.17
CA CYS A 143 -4.49 0.05 0.51
C CYS A 143 -5.54 -0.91 1.05
N ARG A 144 -5.80 -0.92 2.36
CA ARG A 144 -6.83 -1.73 2.99
C ARG A 144 -8.23 -1.36 2.48
N ALA A 145 -8.51 -0.07 2.31
CA ALA A 145 -9.80 0.38 1.82
C ALA A 145 -10.05 0.00 0.35
N ILE A 146 -9.00 -0.05 -0.48
CA ILE A 146 -9.12 -0.26 -1.94
C ILE A 146 -8.89 -1.74 -2.32
N TRP A 147 -7.91 -2.40 -1.72
CA TRP A 147 -7.50 -3.79 -2.06
C TRP A 147 -7.89 -4.82 -0.99
N GLY A 148 -8.43 -4.38 0.15
CA GLY A 148 -8.81 -5.26 1.26
C GLY A 148 -7.68 -5.53 2.25
N ASP A 149 -8.03 -6.19 3.35
CA ASP A 149 -7.12 -6.46 4.48
C ASP A 149 -5.97 -7.39 4.11
N GLU A 150 -6.18 -8.29 3.15
CA GLU A 150 -5.23 -9.35 2.82
C GLU A 150 -3.88 -8.81 2.35
N PHE A 151 -3.86 -7.68 1.62
CA PHE A 151 -2.61 -7.04 1.21
C PHE A 151 -1.90 -6.40 2.40
N SER A 152 -2.64 -5.60 3.19
CA SER A 152 -2.04 -4.83 4.29
C SER A 152 -1.50 -5.72 5.42
N ASN A 153 -2.14 -6.87 5.66
CA ASN A 153 -1.71 -7.83 6.68
C ASN A 153 -0.36 -8.50 6.33
N LYS A 154 0.05 -8.52 5.05
CA LYS A 154 1.37 -9.04 4.65
C LYS A 154 2.54 -8.22 5.19
N TYR A 155 2.31 -6.99 5.69
CA TYR A 155 3.33 -6.16 6.34
C TYR A 155 3.33 -6.27 7.87
N GLU A 156 2.43 -7.05 8.46
CA GLU A 156 2.29 -7.14 9.92
C GLU A 156 3.54 -7.69 10.60
N GLY A 157 4.21 -8.66 9.98
CA GLY A 157 5.47 -9.21 10.48
C GLY A 157 6.57 -8.16 10.61
N LEU A 158 6.76 -7.32 9.58
CA LEU A 158 7.72 -6.21 9.61
C LEU A 158 7.35 -5.16 10.66
N LEU A 159 6.07 -4.79 10.76
CA LEU A 159 5.58 -3.82 11.74
C LEU A 159 5.82 -4.28 13.18
N ASN A 160 5.48 -5.55 13.48
CA ASN A 160 5.63 -6.13 14.81
C ASN A 160 7.12 -6.25 15.19
N LEU A 161 7.95 -6.75 14.28
CA LEU A 161 9.39 -6.84 14.50
C LEU A 161 10.02 -5.47 14.79
N THR A 162 9.60 -4.45 14.05
CA THR A 162 10.11 -3.09 14.24
C THR A 162 9.64 -2.48 15.56
N ASP A 163 8.43 -2.81 16.01
CA ASP A 163 7.92 -2.42 17.31
C ASP A 163 8.71 -3.04 18.46
N ASP A 164 9.15 -4.28 18.31
CA ASP A 164 10.04 -4.93 19.28
C ASP A 164 11.37 -4.18 19.39
N PHE A 165 11.95 -3.72 18.28
CA PHE A 165 13.16 -2.90 18.29
C PHE A 165 12.94 -1.56 18.99
N TYR A 166 11.83 -0.88 18.71
CA TYR A 166 11.50 0.38 19.36
C TYR A 166 11.27 0.21 20.86
N ALA A 167 10.64 -0.89 21.28
CA ALA A 167 10.46 -1.21 22.69
C ALA A 167 11.81 -1.44 23.38
N CYS A 168 12.70 -2.23 22.76
CA CYS A 168 14.06 -2.44 23.24
C CYS A 168 14.83 -1.11 23.42
N LEU A 169 14.79 -0.23 22.41
CA LEU A 169 15.45 1.07 22.46
C LEU A 169 14.93 1.96 23.58
N ARG A 170 13.60 2.03 23.75
CA ARG A 170 12.98 2.78 24.84
C ARG A 170 13.45 2.24 26.20
N LEU A 171 13.46 0.93 26.39
CA LEU A 171 13.93 0.32 27.64
C LEU A 171 15.40 0.66 27.90
N PHE A 172 16.24 0.64 26.87
CA PHE A 172 17.64 1.02 26.96
C PHE A 172 17.82 2.48 27.36
N PHE A 173 17.12 3.42 26.72
CA PHE A 173 17.21 4.84 27.07
C PHE A 173 16.78 5.13 28.51
N HIS A 174 15.75 4.43 29.00
CA HIS A 174 15.35 4.53 30.41
C HIS A 174 16.45 3.95 31.31
N TRP A 175 16.89 2.72 31.04
CA TRP A 175 17.91 2.05 31.84
C TRP A 175 19.20 2.86 31.97
N VAL A 176 19.67 3.46 30.88
CA VAL A 176 20.88 4.29 30.85
C VAL A 176 20.76 5.56 31.72
N ARG A 177 19.56 6.14 31.81
CA ARG A 177 19.30 7.37 32.58
C ARG A 177 18.94 7.12 34.04
N MET A 178 18.71 5.87 34.42
CA MET A 178 18.31 5.51 35.77
C MET A 178 19.51 5.41 36.71
N ASP A 179 19.28 5.83 37.96
CA ASP A 179 20.17 5.48 39.06
C ASP A 179 20.06 3.97 39.36
N LYS A 180 21.21 3.30 39.45
CA LYS A 180 21.33 1.83 39.41
C LYS A 180 20.84 1.14 40.68
N GLU A 181 20.58 1.88 41.75
CA GLU A 181 20.28 1.31 43.09
C GLU A 181 18.78 1.06 43.37
N GLY A 182 17.89 1.27 42.39
CA GLY A 182 16.43 1.16 42.57
C GLY A 182 15.78 -0.16 42.14
N LYS A 183 14.64 -0.53 42.77
CA LYS A 183 13.77 -1.64 42.31
C LYS A 183 13.35 -1.53 40.84
N ALA A 184 13.22 -0.30 40.33
CA ALA A 184 12.91 -0.04 38.93
C ALA A 184 14.06 -0.44 37.99
N ALA A 185 15.33 -0.24 38.37
CA ALA A 185 16.48 -0.66 37.58
C ALA A 185 16.45 -2.17 37.32
N ASN A 186 16.12 -2.98 38.34
CA ASN A 186 15.99 -4.44 38.21
C ASN A 186 14.86 -4.90 37.26
N VAL A 187 13.84 -4.06 37.02
CA VAL A 187 12.78 -4.37 36.04
C VAL A 187 13.32 -4.15 34.62
N TYR A 188 13.94 -2.99 34.36
CA TYR A 188 14.53 -2.70 33.06
C TYR A 188 15.66 -3.67 32.70
N THR A 189 16.53 -4.01 33.65
CA THR A 189 17.59 -5.01 33.47
C THR A 189 17.02 -6.35 33.03
N ARG A 190 15.97 -6.85 33.69
CA ARG A 190 15.32 -8.11 33.28
C ARG A 190 14.69 -8.03 31.90
N SER A 191 14.07 -6.90 31.56
CA SER A 191 13.48 -6.73 30.23
C SER A 191 14.54 -6.66 29.13
N LEU A 192 15.65 -5.94 29.35
CA LEU A 192 16.77 -5.87 28.42
C LEU A 192 17.51 -7.21 28.30
N GLN A 193 17.66 -7.96 29.39
CA GLN A 193 18.19 -9.32 29.35
C GLN A 193 17.35 -10.22 28.44
N ARG A 194 16.02 -10.16 28.55
CA ARG A 194 15.15 -10.93 27.65
C ARG A 194 15.37 -10.57 26.17
N TYR A 195 15.58 -9.29 25.86
CA TYR A 195 15.91 -8.88 24.49
C TYR A 195 17.30 -9.36 24.07
N TYR A 196 18.29 -9.32 24.96
CA TYR A 196 19.61 -9.88 24.71
C TYR A 196 19.52 -11.37 24.39
N ASP A 197 18.85 -12.16 25.22
CA ASP A 197 18.67 -13.61 25.04
C ASP A 197 17.97 -13.91 23.69
N GLN A 198 16.96 -13.12 23.32
CA GLN A 198 16.29 -13.23 22.02
C GLN A 198 17.21 -12.89 20.84
N PHE A 199 18.04 -11.87 20.98
CA PHE A 199 19.02 -11.52 19.95
C PHE A 199 20.12 -12.58 19.84
N GLU A 200 20.51 -13.21 20.95
CA GLU A 200 21.47 -14.30 20.97
C GLU A 200 20.88 -15.56 20.29
N GLU A 201 19.66 -15.97 20.66
CA GLU A 201 18.95 -17.12 20.08
C GLU A 201 18.80 -17.00 18.56
N LYS A 202 18.57 -15.79 18.06
CA LYS A 202 18.43 -15.51 16.63
C LYS A 202 19.74 -15.19 15.91
N GLU A 203 20.87 -15.30 16.61
CA GLU A 203 22.21 -14.94 16.11
C GLU A 203 22.29 -13.48 15.61
N TRP A 204 21.46 -12.59 16.16
CA TRP A 204 21.35 -11.17 15.82
C TRP A 204 22.39 -10.28 16.51
N LEU A 205 23.21 -10.83 17.39
CA LEU A 205 24.26 -10.05 18.09
C LEU A 205 25.40 -9.60 17.17
N MET A 206 25.64 -10.29 16.06
CA MET A 206 26.61 -9.88 15.04
C MET A 206 25.91 -9.52 13.74
N ARG A 207 26.23 -8.37 13.14
CA ARG A 207 25.59 -7.96 11.88
C ARG A 207 26.05 -8.87 10.73
N THR A 208 25.15 -9.72 10.23
CA THR A 208 25.42 -10.61 9.09
C THR A 208 24.55 -10.29 7.89
N ALA A 209 24.99 -10.66 6.68
CA ALA A 209 24.19 -10.49 5.47
C ALA A 209 22.86 -11.29 5.54
N ALA A 210 22.84 -12.40 6.29
CA ALA A 210 21.65 -13.22 6.50
C ALA A 210 20.53 -12.48 7.27
N GLN A 211 20.85 -11.51 8.12
CA GLN A 211 19.84 -10.72 8.83
C GLN A 211 19.17 -9.70 7.92
N LEU A 212 19.88 -9.17 6.92
CA LEU A 212 19.28 -8.27 5.94
C LEU A 212 18.22 -8.98 5.08
N THR A 213 18.41 -10.27 4.82
CA THR A 213 17.45 -11.10 4.08
C THR A 213 16.18 -11.42 4.88
N GLU A 214 16.21 -11.35 6.21
CA GLU A 214 15.03 -11.60 7.04
C GLU A 214 13.98 -10.50 6.86
N PHE A 215 14.40 -9.23 6.78
CA PHE A 215 13.50 -8.11 6.49
C PHE A 215 12.82 -8.26 5.13
N ASP A 216 13.57 -8.72 4.13
CA ASP A 216 13.03 -8.94 2.79
C ASP A 216 12.04 -10.11 2.79
N HIS A 217 12.38 -11.21 3.47
CA HIS A 217 11.50 -12.38 3.64
C HIS A 217 10.17 -12.02 4.32
N LEU A 218 10.19 -11.20 5.38
CA LEU A 218 8.97 -10.74 6.09
C LEU A 218 8.01 -9.96 5.19
N THR A 219 8.48 -9.43 4.07
CA THR A 219 7.69 -8.63 3.13
C THR A 219 7.60 -9.24 1.74
N GLU A 220 8.19 -10.41 1.51
CA GLU A 220 8.35 -11.00 0.18
C GLU A 220 6.99 -11.16 -0.52
N GLN A 221 6.00 -11.67 0.20
CA GLN A 221 4.64 -11.84 -0.34
C GLN A 221 4.01 -10.49 -0.73
N ALA A 222 4.21 -9.45 0.09
CA ALA A 222 3.70 -8.12 -0.19
C ALA A 222 4.40 -7.50 -1.41
N ASP A 223 5.72 -7.68 -1.52
CA ASP A 223 6.53 -7.18 -2.63
C ASP A 223 6.16 -7.86 -3.95
N ILE A 224 5.93 -9.18 -3.95
CA ILE A 224 5.46 -9.94 -5.13
C ILE A 224 4.09 -9.43 -5.56
N GLU A 225 3.14 -9.31 -4.63
CA GLU A 225 1.80 -8.81 -4.94
C GLU A 225 1.85 -7.37 -5.47
N LEU A 226 2.68 -6.52 -4.87
CA LEU A 226 2.87 -5.14 -5.29
C LEU A 226 3.49 -5.05 -6.68
N LYS A 227 4.50 -5.88 -6.99
CA LYS A 227 5.09 -5.97 -8.33
C LYS A 227 4.05 -6.38 -9.36
N ASN A 228 3.18 -7.34 -9.04
CA ASN A 228 2.09 -7.74 -9.93
C ASN A 228 1.09 -6.60 -10.17
N LYS A 229 0.76 -5.81 -9.15
CA LYS A 229 -0.12 -4.64 -9.29
C LYS A 229 0.53 -3.56 -10.17
N LEU A 230 1.83 -3.30 -10.02
CA LEU A 230 2.58 -2.33 -10.85
C LEU A 230 2.68 -2.77 -12.32
N LEU A 231 2.84 -4.06 -12.59
CA LEU A 231 2.95 -4.59 -13.96
C LEU A 231 1.61 -4.74 -14.68
N ARG A 232 0.49 -4.88 -13.95
CA ARG A 232 -0.85 -4.94 -14.56
C ARG A 232 -1.35 -3.58 -15.04
N SER A 233 -0.75 -2.50 -14.56
CA SER A 233 -1.07 -1.12 -14.92
C SER A 233 -0.21 -0.53 -16.03
N SER A 234 0.80 -1.26 -16.52
CA SER A 234 1.65 -0.89 -17.66
C SER A 234 1.19 -1.56 -18.94
#